data_AF-A0A2N0YZJ8-F1
#
_entry.id   AF-A0A2N0YZJ8-F1
#
_cell.length_a   1.000
_cell.length_b   1.000
_cell.length_c   1.000
_cell.angle_alpha   90.00
_cell.angle_beta   90.00
_cell.angle_gamma   90.00
#
_symmetry.space_group_name_H-M   'P 1'
#
loop_
_entity.id
_entity.type
_entity.pdbx_description
1 polymer ?
#
loop_
_entity_poly.entity_id
_entity_poly.type
_entity_poly.pdbx_seq_one_letter_code
_entity_poly.pdbx_strand_id
1 'polypeptide(L)'
;MVKRLSMVLMIMILAISALLLVAKNPTGPNTVSFDEPLNLLMSLGTLIVLLLPPLILSFFNHLALNIISAIYQAFIVLTFLGLIIVGFVIPSIWIIVIGALDAIVGISSIVMTIFEGVKKGKSVTN
;
A
#
# COMPACT_ATOMS: atom_id res chain seq x y z
N MET A 1 3.43 2.00 17.40
CA MET A 1 1.99 2.29 17.20
C MET A 1 1.78 3.52 16.31
N VAL A 2 1.95 4.77 16.78
CA VAL A 2 1.70 5.98 15.95
C VAL A 2 2.52 6.00 14.66
N LYS A 3 3.79 5.61 14.72
CA LYS A 3 4.68 5.53 13.53
C LYS A 3 4.17 4.54 12.48
N ARG A 4 3.78 3.33 12.92
CA ARG A 4 3.19 2.29 12.07
C ARG A 4 1.89 2.76 11.42
N LEU A 5 0.98 3.32 12.22
CA LEU A 5 -0.29 3.84 11.72
C LEU A 5 -0.06 4.94 10.67
N SER A 6 0.84 5.88 10.94
CA SER A 6 1.18 6.96 10.01
C SER A 6 1.76 6.45 8.69
N MET A 7 2.59 5.39 8.72
CA MET A 7 3.15 4.79 7.52
C MET A 7 2.07 4.09 6.69
N VAL A 8 1.18 3.32 7.33
CA VAL A 8 0.06 2.67 6.62
C VAL A 8 -0.90 3.70 6.02
N LEU A 9 -1.17 4.79 6.73
CA LEU A 9 -1.97 5.90 6.20
C LEU A 9 -1.29 6.56 4.99
N MET A 10 0.04 6.75 5.03
CA MET A 10 0.78 7.26 3.88
C MET A 10 0.66 6.33 2.67
N ILE A 11 0.85 5.02 2.85
CA ILE A 11 0.66 4.03 1.78
C ILE A 11 -0.74 4.14 1.19
N MET A 12 -1.77 4.32 2.03
CA MET A 12 -3.14 4.46 1.54
C MET A 12 -3.37 5.72 0.71
N ILE A 13 -2.81 6.86 1.12
CA ILE A 13 -2.91 8.11 0.37
C ILE A 13 -2.18 8.00 -0.98
N LEU A 14 -0.99 7.40 -0.97
CA LEU A 14 -0.21 7.17 -2.19
C LEU A 14 -0.93 6.18 -3.13
N ALA A 15 -1.50 5.11 -2.58
CA ALA A 15 -2.32 4.14 -3.31
C ALA A 15 -3.53 4.78 -4.01
N ILE A 16 -4.28 5.63 -3.30
CA ILE A 16 -5.41 6.37 -3.87
C ILE A 16 -4.92 7.32 -4.96
N SER A 17 -3.83 8.03 -4.72
CA SER A 17 -3.24 8.95 -5.70
C SER A 17 -2.78 8.21 -6.95
N ALA A 18 -2.17 7.03 -6.81
CA ALA A 18 -1.77 6.15 -7.89
C ALA A 18 -2.97 5.68 -8.72
N LEU A 19 -4.06 5.27 -8.06
CA LEU A 19 -5.29 4.86 -8.73
C LEU A 19 -5.88 6.01 -9.58
N LEU A 20 -5.95 7.22 -9.02
CA LEU A 20 -6.45 8.39 -9.74
C LEU A 20 -5.55 8.76 -10.93
N LEU A 21 -4.24 8.55 -10.80
CA LEU A 21 -3.27 8.83 -11.85
C LEU A 21 -3.37 7.84 -13.01
N VAL A 22 -3.64 6.55 -12.70
CA VAL A 22 -3.96 5.52 -13.69
C VAL A 22 -5.30 5.82 -14.35
N ALA A 23 -6.30 6.24 -13.59
CA ALA A 23 -7.61 6.63 -14.12
C ALA A 23 -7.54 7.79 -15.12
N LYS A 24 -6.52 8.66 -14.98
CA LYS A 24 -6.25 9.75 -15.92
C LYS A 24 -5.68 9.25 -17.26
N ASN A 25 -4.97 8.13 -17.26
CA ASN A 25 -4.27 7.59 -18.42
C ASN A 25 -4.68 6.12 -18.65
N PRO A 26 -5.93 5.86 -19.07
CA PRO A 26 -6.42 4.50 -19.25
C PRO A 26 -5.62 3.78 -20.34
N THR A 27 -5.20 2.55 -20.05
CA THR A 27 -4.36 1.74 -20.95
C THR A 27 -5.12 0.78 -21.85
N GLY A 28 -6.43 0.70 -21.68
CA GLY A 28 -7.28 -0.27 -22.35
C GLY A 28 -8.72 -0.23 -21.84
N PRO A 29 -9.60 -1.05 -22.44
CA PRO A 29 -11.03 -1.03 -22.18
C PRO A 29 -11.43 -1.52 -20.78
N ASN A 30 -10.55 -2.27 -20.09
CA ASN A 30 -10.78 -2.76 -18.73
C ASN A 30 -10.00 -1.96 -17.67
N THR A 31 -9.30 -0.91 -18.08
CA THR A 31 -8.50 -0.10 -17.16
C THR A 31 -9.40 0.95 -16.54
N VAL A 32 -9.19 1.22 -15.25
CA VAL A 32 -9.93 2.26 -14.53
C VAL A 32 -9.83 3.58 -15.30
N SER A 33 -10.96 4.27 -15.48
CA SER A 33 -11.07 5.56 -16.18
C SER A 33 -11.99 6.51 -15.42
N PHE A 34 -11.80 7.82 -15.60
CA PHE A 34 -12.74 8.84 -15.13
C PHE A 34 -14.06 8.85 -15.91
N ASP A 35 -14.08 8.29 -17.12
CA ASP A 35 -15.28 8.21 -17.96
C ASP A 35 -16.30 7.19 -17.42
N GLU A 36 -15.83 6.23 -16.63
CA GLU A 36 -16.64 5.18 -16.00
C GLU A 36 -16.63 5.34 -14.46
N PRO A 37 -17.38 6.32 -13.92
CA PRO A 37 -17.30 6.69 -12.50
C PRO A 37 -17.68 5.55 -11.56
N LEU A 38 -18.55 4.63 -12.00
CA LEU A 38 -18.89 3.44 -11.22
C LEU A 38 -17.70 2.47 -11.11
N ASN A 39 -16.94 2.26 -12.18
CA ASN A 39 -15.76 1.39 -12.17
C ASN A 39 -14.61 2.01 -11.36
N LEU A 40 -14.43 3.33 -11.45
CA LEU A 40 -13.54 4.08 -10.57
C LEU A 40 -13.92 3.91 -9.10
N LEU A 41 -15.20 4.09 -8.75
CA LEU A 41 -15.68 4.00 -7.37
C LEU A 41 -15.53 2.58 -6.80
N MET A 42 -15.86 1.56 -7.60
CA MET A 42 -15.65 0.16 -7.19
C MET A 42 -14.17 -0.13 -6.96
N SER A 43 -13.28 0.32 -7.86
CA SER A 43 -11.84 0.14 -7.72
C SER A 43 -11.29 0.83 -6.48
N LEU A 44 -11.75 2.06 -6.19
CA LEU A 44 -11.39 2.80 -4.99
C LEU A 44 -11.88 2.08 -3.73
N GLY A 45 -13.11 1.60 -3.74
CA GLY A 45 -13.70 0.81 -2.64
C GLY A 45 -12.89 -0.45 -2.36
N THR A 46 -12.56 -1.23 -3.40
CA THR A 46 -11.72 -2.43 -3.28
C THR A 46 -10.33 -2.10 -2.72
N LEU A 47 -9.71 -1.01 -3.19
CA LEU A 47 -8.41 -0.57 -2.71
C LEU A 47 -8.44 -0.22 -1.21
N ILE A 48 -9.45 0.54 -0.78
CA ILE A 48 -9.64 0.90 0.64
C ILE A 48 -9.89 -0.35 1.49
N VAL A 49 -10.74 -1.27 1.02
CA VAL A 49 -11.03 -2.52 1.73
C VAL A 49 -9.78 -3.39 1.84
N LEU A 50 -8.93 -3.45 0.81
CA LEU A 50 -7.67 -4.19 0.84
C LEU A 50 -6.65 -3.59 1.83
N LEU A 51 -6.66 -2.27 2.01
CA LEU A 51 -5.78 -1.53 2.92
C LEU A 51 -6.31 -1.45 4.36
N LEU A 52 -7.58 -1.81 4.60
CA LEU A 52 -8.19 -1.79 5.92
C LEU A 52 -7.55 -2.80 6.90
N PRO A 53 -7.31 -4.08 6.53
CA PRO A 53 -6.66 -5.04 7.40
C PRO A 53 -5.31 -4.58 7.95
N PRO A 54 -4.33 -4.13 7.13
CA PRO A 54 -3.06 -3.64 7.67
C PRO A 54 -3.23 -2.37 8.51
N LEU A 55 -4.24 -1.54 8.24
CA LEU A 55 -4.56 -0.38 9.07
C LEU A 55 -5.07 -0.79 10.46
N ILE A 56 -6.05 -1.70 10.52
CA ILE A 56 -6.60 -2.21 11.78
C ILE A 56 -5.52 -2.95 12.58
N LEU A 57 -4.73 -3.80 11.92
CA LEU A 57 -3.63 -4.52 12.55
C LEU A 57 -2.55 -3.57 13.09
N SER A 58 -2.41 -2.36 12.55
CA SER A 58 -1.47 -1.34 13.03
C SER A 58 -1.75 -0.86 14.46
N PHE A 59 -3.01 -0.94 14.92
CA PHE A 59 -3.42 -0.59 16.28
C PHE A 59 -2.99 -1.64 17.30
N PHE A 60 -2.91 -2.90 16.89
CA PHE A 60 -2.49 -3.98 17.75
C PHE A 60 -0.98 -4.12 17.76
N ASN A 61 -0.43 -4.39 18.94
CA ASN A 61 1.01 -4.37 19.15
C ASN A 61 1.46 -5.70 19.76
N HIS A 62 1.08 -6.78 19.07
CA HIS A 62 1.44 -8.17 19.31
C HIS A 62 2.30 -8.69 18.16
N LEU A 63 3.32 -9.49 18.48
CA LEU A 63 4.31 -9.95 17.50
C LEU A 63 3.65 -10.74 16.34
N ALA A 64 2.71 -11.65 16.63
CA ALA A 64 1.98 -12.40 15.61
C ALA A 64 1.19 -11.50 14.64
N LEU A 65 0.49 -10.49 15.17
CA LEU A 65 -0.28 -9.53 14.36
C LEU A 65 0.63 -8.62 13.52
N ASN A 66 1.82 -8.30 14.04
CA ASN A 66 2.83 -7.55 13.28
C ASN A 66 3.36 -8.38 12.10
N ILE A 67 3.61 -9.68 12.27
CA ILE A 67 4.03 -10.55 11.17
C ILE A 67 2.93 -10.64 10.10
N ILE A 68 1.67 -10.86 10.51
CA ILE A 68 0.54 -10.91 9.57
C ILE A 68 0.40 -9.58 8.81
N SER A 69 0.53 -8.45 9.50
CA SER A 69 0.49 -7.12 8.91
C SER A 69 1.63 -6.90 7.92
N ALA A 70 2.85 -7.37 8.24
CA ALA A 70 4.00 -7.28 7.36
C ALA A 70 3.83 -8.12 6.08
N ILE A 71 3.26 -9.32 6.19
CA ILE A 71 2.94 -10.17 5.03
C ILE A 71 1.92 -9.46 4.12
N TYR A 72 0.85 -8.89 4.69
CA TYR A 72 -0.13 -8.10 3.93
C TYR A 72 0.52 -6.91 3.21
N GLN A 73 1.37 -6.15 3.91
CA GLN A 73 2.09 -5.03 3.32
C GLN A 73 3.04 -5.49 2.19
N ALA A 74 3.65 -6.67 2.30
CA ALA A 74 4.51 -7.20 1.24
C ALA A 74 3.73 -7.48 -0.05
N PHE A 75 2.51 -8.03 0.05
CA PHE A 75 1.62 -8.19 -1.12
C PHE A 75 1.29 -6.85 -1.77
N ILE A 76 1.01 -5.83 -0.96
CA ILE A 76 0.71 -4.47 -1.46
C ILE A 76 1.92 -3.88 -2.18
N VAL A 77 3.12 -3.98 -1.61
CA VAL A 77 4.37 -3.53 -2.25
C VAL A 77 4.59 -4.23 -3.58
N LEU A 78 4.29 -5.53 -3.66
CA LEU A 78 4.39 -6.28 -4.92
C LEU A 78 3.46 -5.73 -6.00
N THR A 79 2.24 -5.33 -5.63
CA THR A 79 1.31 -4.66 -6.56
C THR A 79 1.88 -3.34 -7.08
N PHE A 80 2.50 -2.52 -6.21
CA PHE A 80 3.13 -1.26 -6.62
C PHE A 80 4.38 -1.44 -7.47
N LEU A 81 5.15 -2.50 -7.26
CA LEU A 81 6.24 -2.88 -8.17
C LEU A 81 5.69 -3.19 -9.58
N GLY A 82 4.55 -3.86 -9.66
CA GLY A 82 3.83 -4.06 -10.93
C GLY A 82 3.40 -2.74 -11.57
N LEU A 83 2.96 -1.76 -10.77
CA LEU A 83 2.56 -0.44 -11.26
C LEU A 83 3.73 0.31 -11.92
N ILE A 84 4.97 0.13 -11.44
CA ILE A 84 6.15 0.71 -12.08
C ILE A 84 6.29 0.21 -13.53
N ILE A 85 6.11 -1.10 -13.74
CA ILE A 85 6.15 -1.70 -15.08
C ILE A 85 5.07 -1.08 -15.96
N VAL A 86 3.85 -0.94 -15.44
CA VAL A 86 2.76 -0.25 -16.12
C VAL A 86 3.16 1.18 -16.49
N GLY A 87 3.77 1.95 -15.58
CA GLY A 87 4.23 3.30 -15.86
C GLY A 87 5.20 3.41 -17.05
N PHE A 88 6.05 2.40 -17.28
CA PHE A 88 6.91 2.31 -18.47
C PHE A 88 6.14 2.01 -19.76
N VAL A 89 5.03 1.26 -19.69
CA VAL A 89 4.18 0.93 -20.84
C VAL A 89 3.33 2.12 -21.30
N ILE A 90 2.91 3.00 -20.38
CA ILE A 90 2.10 4.22 -20.66
C ILE A 90 2.96 5.50 -20.80
N PRO A 91 4.26 5.34 -21.10
CA PRO A 91 5.33 6.31 -20.82
C PRO A 91 5.02 7.44 -19.79
N SER A 92 4.49 7.10 -18.61
CA SER A 92 4.05 8.08 -17.62
C SER A 92 5.02 8.13 -16.45
N ILE A 93 5.87 9.16 -16.44
CA ILE A 93 6.86 9.40 -15.38
C ILE A 93 6.17 9.48 -14.02
N TRP A 94 5.00 10.10 -13.94
CA TRP A 94 4.27 10.25 -12.68
C TRP A 94 3.83 8.91 -12.08
N ILE A 95 3.42 7.94 -12.91
CA ILE A 95 3.03 6.59 -12.46
C ILE A 95 4.25 5.82 -11.94
N ILE A 96 5.39 5.97 -12.62
CA ILE A 96 6.66 5.37 -12.18
C ILE A 96 7.10 5.94 -10.83
N VAL A 97 7.06 7.27 -10.69
CA VAL A 97 7.47 7.96 -9.46
C VAL A 97 6.58 7.57 -8.29
N ILE A 98 5.26 7.55 -8.46
CA ILE A 98 4.36 7.21 -7.36
C ILE A 98 4.47 5.74 -6.97
N GLY A 99 4.60 4.82 -7.93
CA GLY A 99 4.85 3.40 -7.66
C GLY A 99 6.17 3.17 -6.93
N ALA A 100 7.24 3.91 -7.29
CA ALA A 100 8.53 3.84 -6.59
C ALA A 100 8.44 4.39 -5.16
N LEU A 101 7.75 5.52 -4.96
CA LEU A 101 7.52 6.09 -3.62
C LEU A 101 6.72 5.13 -2.74
N ASP A 102 5.64 4.56 -3.25
CA ASP A 102 4.84 3.56 -2.53
C ASP A 102 5.67 2.33 -2.15
N ALA A 103 6.51 1.83 -3.06
CA ALA A 103 7.38 0.70 -2.77
C ALA A 103 8.39 1.03 -1.66
N ILE A 104 9.03 2.21 -1.71
CA ILE A 104 9.99 2.65 -0.68
C ILE A 104 9.31 2.80 0.69
N VAL A 105 8.15 3.45 0.73
CA VAL A 105 7.39 3.66 1.98
C VAL A 105 6.87 2.33 2.52
N GLY A 106 6.37 1.45 1.65
CA GLY A 106 5.88 0.13 2.00
C GLY A 106 6.97 -0.78 2.56
N ILE A 107 8.15 -0.83 1.93
CA ILE A 107 9.31 -1.58 2.46
C ILE A 107 9.72 -1.03 3.82
N SER A 108 9.79 0.31 3.95
CA SER A 108 10.13 0.96 5.22
C SER A 108 9.12 0.61 6.32
N SER A 109 7.84 0.55 5.99
CA SER A 109 6.76 0.14 6.89
C SER A 109 6.89 -1.32 7.35
N ILE A 110 7.23 -2.24 6.43
CA ILE A 110 7.44 -3.65 6.74
C ILE A 110 8.60 -3.80 7.73
N VAL A 111 9.73 -3.18 7.43
CA VAL A 111 10.94 -3.20 8.27
C VAL A 111 10.59 -2.69 9.68
N MET A 112 9.97 -1.52 9.77
CA MET A 112 9.56 -0.95 11.07
C MET A 112 8.60 -1.84 11.84
N THR A 113 7.65 -2.48 11.14
CA THR A 113 6.66 -3.37 11.76
C THR A 113 7.30 -4.61 12.39
N ILE A 114 8.30 -5.19 11.70
CA ILE A 114 9.07 -6.33 12.20
C ILE A 114 9.96 -5.91 13.38
N PHE A 115 10.70 -4.80 13.25
CA PHE A 115 11.58 -4.31 14.31
C PHE A 115 10.82 -3.96 15.60
N GLU A 116 9.67 -3.29 15.50
CA GLU A 116 8.82 -3.01 16.67
C GLU A 116 8.30 -4.31 17.31
N GLY A 117 7.95 -5.31 16.51
CA GLY A 117 7.50 -6.62 16.99
C GLY A 117 8.59 -7.37 17.78
N VAL A 118 9.80 -7.45 17.22
CA VAL A 118 10.93 -8.16 17.84
C VAL A 118 11.38 -7.48 19.14
N LYS A 119 11.48 -6.14 19.15
CA LYS A 119 11.87 -5.38 20.37
C LYS A 119 10.92 -5.67 21.54
N LYS A 120 9.62 -5.76 21.25
CA LYS A 120 8.60 -5.99 22.28
C LYS A 120 8.58 -7.45 22.76
N GLY A 121 8.83 -8.42 21.88
CA GLY A 121 8.99 -9.83 22.26
C GLY A 121 10.13 -10.05 23.26
N LYS A 122 11.28 -9.40 23.04
CA LYS A 122 12.44 -9.49 23.96
C LYS A 122 12.19 -8.86 25.33
N SER A 123 11.30 -7.87 25.42
CA SER A 123 10.97 -7.18 26.68
C SER A 123 10.01 -7.96 27.57
N VAL A 124 9.32 -8.99 27.05
CA VAL A 124 8.37 -9.82 27.81
C VAL A 124 9.05 -11.07 28.38
N THR A 125 10.23 -11.44 27.86
CA THR A 125 11.01 -12.60 28.30
C THR A 125 12.18 -12.26 29.25
N ASN A 126 12.35 -11.00 29.62
CA ASN A 126 13.29 -10.53 30.66
C ASN A 126 12.47 -10.01 31.84
#